data_AF-A0A9P3PZD2-F1
#
_entry.id   AF-A0A9P3PZD2-F1
#
_cell.length_a   1.000
_cell.length_b   1.000
_cell.length_c   1.000
_cell.angle_alpha   90.00
_cell.angle_beta   90.00
_cell.angle_gamma   90.00
#
_symmetry.space_group_name_H-M   'P 1'
#
loop_
_entity.id
_entity.type
_entity.pdbx_description
1 polymer ?
#
loop_
_entity_poly.entity_id
_entity_poly.type
_entity_poly.pdbx_seq_one_letter_code
_entity_poly.pdbx_strand_id
1 'polypeptide(L)'
;MQSTPVTTRILSQALSKDLQELGYLSWVLYGTHSFRRGGCQHRIKNKGWTVDMIAAWGGWSQIEAVTMFRYFYSPNDNHEFMDDYDRNDGPNKCPRLL
;
A
#
# COMPACT_ATOMS: atom_id res chain seq x y z
N MET A 1 -27.96 15.95 2.86
CA MET A 1 -26.97 15.80 3.97
C MET A 1 -25.59 15.96 3.35
N GLN A 2 -24.87 17.05 3.65
CA GLN A 2 -23.48 17.20 3.18
C GLN A 2 -22.61 16.26 4.03
N SER A 3 -21.88 15.34 3.40
CA SER A 3 -20.92 14.51 4.13
C SER A 3 -19.74 15.37 4.55
N THR A 4 -19.39 15.32 5.82
CA THR A 4 -18.16 15.96 6.30
C THR A 4 -16.96 15.29 5.61
N PRO A 5 -16.02 16.06 5.04
CA PRO A 5 -14.86 15.49 4.38
C PRO A 5 -14.01 14.71 5.37
N VAL A 6 -13.63 13.50 5.00
CA VAL A 6 -12.78 12.64 5.82
C VAL A 6 -11.39 13.25 5.91
N THR A 7 -10.90 13.46 7.13
CA THR A 7 -9.57 14.02 7.35
C THR A 7 -8.50 12.93 7.30
N THR A 8 -7.27 13.30 6.94
CA THR A 8 -6.11 12.40 6.98
C THR A 8 -5.90 11.77 8.35
N ARG A 9 -6.25 12.49 9.43
CA ARG A 9 -6.18 11.97 10.79
C ARG A 9 -7.10 10.76 10.99
N ILE A 10 -8.34 10.86 10.51
CA ILE A 10 -9.32 9.76 10.61
C ILE A 10 -8.82 8.54 9.82
N LEU A 11 -8.30 8.75 8.60
CA LEU A 11 -7.73 7.67 7.79
C LEU A 11 -6.53 7.01 8.46
N SER A 12 -5.62 7.80 9.03
CA SER A 12 -4.42 7.28 9.70
C SER A 12 -4.77 6.48 10.95
N GLN A 13 -5.76 6.93 11.71
CA GLN A 13 -6.27 6.22 12.89
C GLN A 13 -6.94 4.90 12.53
N ALA A 14 -7.81 4.91 11.52
CA ALA A 14 -8.46 3.69 11.03
C ALA A 14 -7.41 2.68 10.52
N LEU A 15 -6.44 3.15 9.74
CA LEU A 15 -5.35 2.31 9.23
C LEU A 15 -4.53 1.69 10.35
N SER A 16 -4.18 2.49 11.37
CA SER A 16 -3.41 2.01 12.53
C SER A 16 -4.17 0.92 13.29
N LYS A 17 -5.49 1.09 13.46
CA LYS A 17 -6.35 0.10 14.11
C LYS A 17 -6.37 -1.22 13.34
N ASP A 18 -6.54 -1.15 12.02
CA ASP A 18 -6.56 -2.34 11.17
C ASP A 18 -5.21 -3.08 11.22
N LEU A 19 -4.08 -2.36 11.19
CA LEU A 19 -2.75 -2.98 11.29
C LEU A 19 -2.53 -3.67 12.65
N GLN A 20 -3.04 -3.08 13.74
CA GLN A 20 -3.00 -3.70 15.06
C GLN A 20 -3.82 -4.99 15.10
N GLU A 21 -5.02 -4.99 14.50
CA GLU A 21 -5.89 -6.17 14.42
C GLU A 21 -5.25 -7.30 13.59
N LEU A 22 -4.47 -6.96 12.57
CA LEU A 22 -3.69 -7.91 11.77
C LEU A 22 -2.40 -8.36 12.48
N GLY A 23 -2.11 -7.87 13.69
CA GLY A 23 -0.97 -8.29 14.52
C GLY A 23 0.38 -7.68 14.16
N TYR A 24 0.42 -6.62 13.35
CA TYR A 24 1.68 -5.95 12.99
C TYR A 24 2.27 -5.23 14.21
N LEU A 25 3.38 -5.73 14.78
CA LEU A 25 4.01 -5.13 15.98
C LEU A 25 4.60 -3.74 15.76
N SER A 26 4.98 -3.42 14.52
CA SER A 26 5.58 -2.14 14.11
C SER A 26 4.59 -1.22 13.39
N TRP A 27 3.29 -1.38 13.62
CA TRP A 27 2.21 -0.62 12.98
C TRP A 27 2.41 0.91 12.98
N VAL A 28 3.02 1.46 14.04
CA VAL A 28 3.32 2.91 14.18
C VAL A 28 4.25 3.43 13.08
N LEU A 29 5.08 2.56 12.51
CA LEU A 29 6.04 2.90 11.46
C LEU A 29 5.40 2.92 10.06
N TYR A 30 4.17 2.42 9.92
CA TYR A 30 3.47 2.31 8.65
C TYR A 30 2.40 3.39 8.51
N GLY A 31 2.39 4.07 7.37
CA GLY A 31 1.40 5.07 7.01
C GLY A 31 0.67 4.75 5.71
N THR A 32 -0.24 5.62 5.30
CA THR A 32 -0.97 5.50 4.03
C THR A 32 -0.04 5.45 2.81
N HIS A 33 1.12 6.12 2.88
CA HIS A 33 2.16 6.03 1.87
C HIS A 33 2.84 4.66 1.80
N SER A 34 2.98 3.95 2.93
CA SER A 34 3.53 2.59 2.97
C SER A 34 2.65 1.63 2.18
N PHE A 35 1.33 1.75 2.28
CA PHE A 35 0.38 0.96 1.48
C PHE A 35 0.46 1.24 -0.01
N ARG A 36 0.55 2.52 -0.40
CA ARG A 36 0.69 2.89 -1.82
C ARG A 36 1.99 2.32 -2.41
N ARG A 37 3.08 2.32 -1.63
CA ARG A 37 4.37 1.75 -2.00
C ARG A 37 4.32 0.22 -2.10
N GLY A 38 3.87 -0.47 -1.05
CA GLY A 38 3.71 -1.92 -1.03
C GLY A 38 2.78 -2.42 -2.15
N GLY A 39 1.66 -1.73 -2.37
CA GLY A 39 0.71 -2.04 -3.43
C GLY A 39 1.29 -1.89 -4.85
N CYS A 40 2.15 -0.90 -5.08
CA CYS A 40 2.90 -0.76 -6.34
C CYS A 40 3.84 -1.96 -6.56
N GLN A 41 4.55 -2.37 -5.51
CA GLN A 41 5.53 -3.44 -5.59
C GLN A 41 4.88 -4.82 -5.75
N HIS A 42 3.74 -5.07 -5.09
CA HIS A 42 2.93 -6.28 -5.29
C HIS A 42 2.45 -6.41 -6.73
N ARG A 43 1.94 -5.31 -7.31
CA ARG A 43 1.43 -5.30 -8.69
C ARG A 43 2.52 -5.60 -9.72
N ILE A 44 3.73 -5.06 -9.53
CA ILE A 44 4.82 -5.33 -10.47
C ILE A 44 5.38 -6.76 -10.32
N LYS A 45 5.56 -7.25 -9.08
CA LYS A 45 6.19 -8.55 -8.83
C LYS A 45 5.25 -9.73 -8.98
N ASN A 46 4.05 -9.64 -8.40
CA ASN A 46 3.17 -10.80 -8.22
C ASN A 46 1.97 -10.79 -9.17
N LYS A 47 1.57 -9.61 -9.67
CA LYS A 47 0.52 -9.49 -10.68
C LYS A 47 1.04 -9.34 -12.11
N GLY A 48 2.35 -9.10 -12.28
CA GLY A 48 2.96 -8.88 -13.59
C GLY A 48 2.44 -7.64 -14.31
N TRP A 49 1.97 -6.63 -13.56
CA TRP A 49 1.47 -5.39 -14.15
C TRP A 49 2.60 -4.61 -14.80
N THR A 50 2.30 -4.03 -15.96
CA THR A 50 3.22 -3.10 -16.62
C THR A 50 3.26 -1.76 -15.87
N VAL A 51 4.32 -0.99 -16.13
CA VAL A 51 4.53 0.32 -15.49
C VAL A 51 3.38 1.29 -15.74
N ASP A 52 2.78 1.28 -16.92
CA ASP A 52 1.63 2.11 -17.27
C ASP A 52 0.36 1.74 -16.48
N MET A 53 0.12 0.45 -16.23
CA MET A 53 -1.01 -0.01 -15.40
C MET A 53 -0.86 0.45 -13.95
N ILE A 54 0.37 0.41 -13.41
CA ILE A 54 0.67 0.87 -12.05
C ILE A 54 0.57 2.39 -11.96
N ALA A 55 1.04 3.11 -12.99
CA ALA A 55 0.91 4.56 -13.08
C ALA A 55 -0.56 4.99 -13.06
N ALA A 56 -1.41 4.32 -13.85
CA ALA A 56 -2.85 4.55 -13.85
C ALA A 56 -3.50 4.26 -12.49
N TRP A 57 -3.17 3.13 -11.86
CA TRP A 57 -3.71 2.75 -10.55
C TRP A 57 -3.34 3.73 -9.45
N GLY A 58 -2.09 4.18 -9.41
CA GLY A 58 -1.66 5.13 -8.40
C GLY A 58 -1.88 6.59 -8.78
N GLY A 59 -2.54 6.89 -9.92
CA GLY A 59 -2.87 8.25 -10.33
C GLY A 59 -1.65 9.10 -10.71
N TRP A 60 -0.60 8.49 -11.24
CA TRP A 60 0.56 9.22 -11.76
C TRP A 60 0.35 9.63 -13.21
N SER A 61 0.67 10.88 -13.51
CA SER A 61 0.88 11.31 -14.90
C SER A 61 2.19 10.73 -15.46
N GLN A 62 2.33 10.65 -16.78
CA GLN A 62 3.55 10.13 -17.43
C GLN A 62 4.82 10.89 -17.00
N ILE A 63 4.69 12.17 -16.65
CA ILE A 63 5.79 13.04 -16.20
C ILE A 63 6.19 12.71 -14.75
N GLU A 64 5.24 12.31 -13.90
CA GLU A 64 5.47 11.99 -12.50
C GLU A 64 5.85 10.52 -12.27
N ALA A 65 5.90 9.69 -13.32
CA ALA A 65 6.29 8.28 -13.24
C ALA A 65 7.66 8.06 -12.59
N VAL A 66 8.55 9.06 -12.61
CA VAL A 66 9.83 9.04 -11.88
C VAL A 66 9.62 8.86 -10.36
N THR A 67 8.58 9.46 -9.79
CA THR A 67 8.26 9.29 -8.36
C THR A 67 7.73 7.90 -8.05
N MET A 68 7.03 7.26 -8.99
CA MET A 68 6.60 5.87 -8.88
C MET A 68 7.80 4.91 -8.86
N PHE A 69 8.85 5.15 -9.66
CA PHE A 69 10.06 4.31 -9.62
C PHE A 69 10.76 4.29 -8.26
N ARG A 70 10.63 5.35 -7.45
CA ARG A 70 11.13 5.38 -6.06
C ARG A 70 10.40 4.39 -5.14
N TYR A 71 9.23 3.90 -5.54
CA TYR A 71 8.54 2.83 -4.83
C TYR A 71 9.00 1.45 -5.27
N PHE A 72 9.59 1.29 -6.45
CA PHE A 72 10.11 -0.01 -6.90
C PHE A 72 11.50 -0.32 -6.37
N TYR A 73 12.37 0.68 -6.29
CA TYR A 73 13.82 0.48 -6.05
C TYR A 73 14.30 0.98 -4.69
N SER A 74 13.48 0.90 -3.64
CA SER A 74 13.94 1.23 -2.29
C SER A 74 14.79 0.09 -1.74
N PRO A 75 16.09 0.31 -1.44
CA PRO A 75 16.96 -0.73 -0.89
C PRO A 75 16.56 -1.17 0.52
N ASN A 76 15.73 -0.37 1.20
CA ASN A 76 15.28 -0.62 2.57
C ASN A 76 13.85 -1.19 2.63
N ASP A 77 13.21 -1.43 1.48
CA ASP A 77 11.85 -1.97 1.50
C ASP A 77 11.86 -3.47 1.77
N ASN A 78 11.01 -3.88 2.71
CA ASN A 78 10.77 -5.28 2.96
C ASN A 78 9.93 -5.85 1.82
N HIS A 79 10.54 -6.70 1.00
CA HIS A 79 9.89 -7.35 -0.14
C HIS A 79 9.19 -8.66 0.23
N GLU A 80 9.24 -9.08 1.49
CA GLU A 80 8.70 -10.39 1.93
C GLU A 80 7.19 -10.36 2.14
N PHE A 81 6.59 -9.20 2.44
CA PHE A 81 5.18 -9.06 2.80
C PHE A 81 4.38 -8.14 1.85
N MET A 82 4.80 -8.05 0.59
CA MET A 82 4.19 -7.09 -0.35
C MET A 82 2.69 -7.34 -0.56
N ASP A 83 2.30 -8.61 -0.51
CA ASP A 83 0.92 -9.09 -0.67
C ASP A 83 -0.02 -8.61 0.44
N ASP A 84 0.49 -8.47 1.67
CA ASP A 84 -0.32 -8.10 2.83
C ASP A 84 -0.80 -6.64 2.74
N TYR A 85 -0.18 -5.84 1.87
CA TYR A 85 -0.59 -4.47 1.60
C TYR A 85 -1.73 -4.37 0.56
N ASP A 86 -2.15 -5.46 -0.10
CA ASP A 86 -3.23 -5.44 -1.09
C ASP A 86 -4.50 -6.16 -0.61
N ARG A 87 -5.47 -5.38 -0.13
CA ARG A 87 -6.79 -5.88 0.27
C ARG A 87 -7.66 -6.40 -0.89
N ASN A 88 -7.27 -6.19 -2.14
CA ASN A 88 -8.07 -6.66 -3.28
C ASN A 88 -7.86 -8.14 -3.60
N ASP A 89 -6.91 -8.82 -2.94
CA ASP A 89 -6.59 -10.22 -3.18
C ASP A 89 -7.48 -11.18 -2.36
N GLY A 90 -8.79 -10.99 -2.42
CA GLY A 90 -9.80 -11.92 -1.91
C GLY A 90 -9.78 -12.19 -0.38
N PRO A 91 -10.86 -12.77 0.17
CA PRO A 91 -11.02 -12.94 1.62
C PRO A 91 -10.09 -14.00 2.26
N ASN A 92 -9.21 -14.66 1.50
CA ASN A 92 -8.48 -15.86 1.94
C ASN A 92 -7.00 -15.66 2.26
N LYS A 93 -6.48 -14.41 2.22
CA LYS A 93 -5.13 -14.15 2.73
C LYS A 93 -5.21 -13.69 4.18
N CYS A 94 -5.15 -14.66 5.08
CA CYS A 94 -4.82 -14.42 6.48
C CYS A 94 -3.35 -13.97 6.51
N PRO A 95 -3.00 -12.77 7.04
CA PRO A 95 -1.61 -12.39 7.16
C PRO A 95 -0.91 -13.46 7.99
N ARG A 96 0.19 -14.00 7.46
CA ARG A 96 0.99 -14.95 8.23
C ARG A 96 1.72 -14.16 9.30
N LEU A 97 1.11 -14.11 10.49
CA LEU A 97 1.68 -13.62 11.73
C LEU A 97 3.05 -14.29 11.92
N LEU A 98 4.11 -13.48 11.85
CA LEU A 98 5.38 -13.76 12.53
C LEU A 98 5.29 -13.17 13.95
#